data_AF-A0A2D5W5N2-F1
#
_entry.id   AF-A0A2D5W5N2-F1
#
_cell.length_a   1.000
_cell.length_b   1.000
_cell.length_c   1.000
_cell.angle_alpha   90.00
_cell.angle_beta   90.00
_cell.angle_gamma   90.00
#
_symmetry.space_group_name_H-M   'P 1'
#
loop_
_entity.id
_entity.type
_entity.pdbx_description
1 polymer ?
#
loop_
_entity_poly.entity_id
_entity_poly.type
_entity_poly.pdbx_seq_one_letter_code
_entity_poly.pdbx_strand_id
1 'polypeptide(L)'
;MEQTLRPRFGFTYSLLIILGLGGLGACGDAPQHLSGPPPAAHLPASPHGVTPTGAEDQVALANPHGGTGEEPGEPLYGGTLLLEGSLATAETGGIFIIGRQVESGVLTLVRKYEIAEALPSEDGTVRMLEFSLDNTHGMGGASAALAQEIQLVVRFDPDGLVESKEGQVEESQVVATGTLDLEMTLSAGD
;
A
#
# COMPACT_ATOMS: atom_id res chain seq x y z
N MET A 1 41.05 36.89 3.31
CA MET A 1 40.95 36.66 4.76
C MET A 1 39.95 37.66 5.32
N GLU A 2 38.66 37.37 5.27
CA GLU A 2 37.67 38.12 6.06
C GLU A 2 36.61 37.12 6.54
N GLN A 3 36.63 36.89 7.85
CA GLN A 3 35.67 36.09 8.59
C GLN A 3 34.42 36.95 8.83
N THR A 4 33.22 36.42 8.58
CA THR A 4 32.01 37.03 9.13
C THR A 4 31.19 35.98 9.88
N LEU A 5 30.90 36.35 11.12
CA LEU A 5 30.37 35.58 12.24
C LEU A 5 28.92 35.08 12.02
N ARG A 6 28.66 33.89 12.57
CA ARG A 6 27.32 33.41 12.97
C ARG A 6 26.80 34.16 14.22
N PRO A 7 25.48 34.23 14.40
CA PRO A 7 24.83 33.80 15.65
C PRO A 7 23.68 32.82 15.33
N ARG A 8 23.61 31.59 15.87
CA ARG A 8 23.17 31.10 17.20
C ARG A 8 21.74 31.54 17.62
N PHE A 9 21.03 30.59 18.25
CA PHE A 9 19.70 30.61 18.90
C PHE A 9 18.52 30.19 18.00
N GLY A 10 17.65 29.23 18.33
CA GLY A 10 17.44 28.56 19.62
C GLY A 10 16.69 27.22 19.48
N PHE A 11 17.19 26.24 20.23
CA PHE A 11 16.49 25.03 20.63
C PHE A 11 15.26 25.41 21.48
N THR A 12 14.08 24.88 21.16
CA THR A 12 12.98 24.81 22.12
C THR A 12 12.41 23.39 22.10
N TYR A 13 12.88 22.56 23.04
CA TYR A 13 12.23 21.32 23.42
C TYR A 13 10.91 21.64 24.12
N SER A 14 9.80 21.06 23.67
CA SER A 14 8.59 20.93 24.48
C SER A 14 8.26 19.45 24.61
N LEU A 15 8.79 18.87 25.68
CA LEU A 15 8.49 17.54 26.19
C LEU A 15 7.22 17.64 27.04
N LEU A 16 6.12 16.98 26.64
CA LEU A 16 4.95 16.78 27.48
C LEU A 16 4.88 15.31 27.88
N ILE A 17 5.22 15.05 29.15
CA ILE A 17 4.99 13.78 29.84
C ILE A 17 3.56 13.82 30.40
N ILE A 18 2.71 12.90 29.98
CA ILE A 18 1.45 12.61 30.67
C ILE A 18 1.58 11.22 31.32
N LEU A 19 1.83 11.26 32.62
CA LEU A 19 1.66 10.15 33.56
C LEU A 19 0.15 9.98 33.82
N GLY A 20 -0.38 8.79 33.55
CA GLY A 20 -1.72 8.38 33.93
C GLY A 20 -1.72 6.94 34.43
N LEU A 21 -1.40 6.75 35.71
CA LEU A 21 -1.67 5.53 36.46
C LEU A 21 -3.18 5.38 36.72
N GLY A 22 -3.69 4.17 36.52
CA GLY A 22 -4.97 3.69 37.07
C GLY A 22 -5.54 2.59 36.18
N GLY A 23 -5.84 1.38 36.64
CA GLY A 23 -5.80 0.79 37.97
C GLY A 23 -6.08 -0.70 37.83
N LEU A 24 -5.64 -1.45 38.84
CA LEU A 24 -5.90 -2.87 39.05
C LEU A 24 -7.40 -3.13 39.31
N GLY A 25 -7.89 -4.29 38.86
CA GLY A 25 -9.18 -4.88 39.23
C GLY A 25 -9.97 -5.31 38.00
N ALA A 26 -10.49 -6.53 37.85
CA ALA A 26 -10.72 -7.59 38.82
C ALA A 26 -10.83 -8.94 38.09
N CYS A 27 -10.38 -10.00 38.78
CA CYS A 27 -10.79 -11.37 38.53
C CYS A 27 -12.32 -11.48 38.68
N GLY A 28 -12.97 -12.09 37.70
CA GLY A 28 -14.33 -12.58 37.80
C GLY A 28 -14.36 -14.04 37.39
N ASP A 29 -14.27 -14.90 38.40
CA ASP A 29 -14.42 -16.35 38.29
C ASP A 29 -15.87 -16.73 37.90
N ALA A 30 -16.03 -17.92 37.34
CA ALA A 30 -17.26 -18.43 36.73
C ALA A 30 -18.42 -18.64 37.73
N PRO A 31 -19.63 -18.92 37.21
CA PRO A 31 -20.22 -20.19 37.66
C PRO A 31 -20.82 -21.06 36.55
N GLN A 32 -20.99 -22.31 36.99
CA GLN A 32 -21.24 -23.57 36.32
C GLN A 32 -22.60 -23.73 35.59
N HIS A 33 -22.53 -24.46 34.47
CA HIS A 33 -23.26 -25.70 34.15
C HIS A 33 -24.78 -25.67 33.98
N LEU A 34 -25.25 -25.92 32.74
CA LEU A 34 -26.45 -26.70 32.48
C LEU A 34 -26.27 -27.59 31.25
N SER A 35 -26.25 -28.90 31.51
CA SER A 35 -26.35 -29.99 30.53
C SER A 35 -27.70 -29.97 29.82
N GLY A 36 -27.69 -30.14 28.50
CA GLY A 36 -28.85 -30.52 27.70
C GLY A 36 -28.41 -31.51 26.61
N PRO A 37 -29.17 -32.59 26.36
CA PRO A 37 -28.78 -33.61 25.38
C PRO A 37 -28.88 -33.10 23.93
N PRO A 38 -28.00 -33.54 23.01
CA PRO A 38 -28.12 -33.17 21.61
C PRO A 38 -29.33 -33.87 20.98
N PRO A 39 -30.21 -33.18 20.23
CA PRO A 39 -31.19 -33.87 19.41
C PRO A 39 -30.49 -34.54 18.22
N ALA A 40 -30.70 -35.85 18.12
CA ALA A 40 -30.45 -36.61 16.90
C ALA A 40 -31.43 -36.16 15.82
N ALA A 41 -30.92 -35.79 14.63
CA ALA A 41 -31.73 -35.71 13.43
C ALA A 41 -30.89 -35.88 12.16
N HIS A 42 -30.97 -37.09 11.61
CA HIS A 42 -31.14 -37.42 10.20
C HIS A 42 -30.11 -36.91 9.17
N LEU A 43 -29.24 -37.84 8.76
CA LEU A 43 -28.77 -37.97 7.38
C LEU A 43 -29.97 -38.09 6.43
N PRO A 44 -29.98 -37.39 5.29
CA PRO A 44 -30.57 -37.92 4.07
C PRO A 44 -29.49 -38.21 3.02
N ALA A 45 -29.67 -39.37 2.41
CA ALA A 45 -28.88 -39.94 1.35
C ALA A 45 -28.90 -39.09 0.07
N SER A 46 -27.80 -39.13 -0.69
CA SER A 46 -27.81 -38.82 -2.12
C SER A 46 -28.77 -39.76 -2.86
N PRO A 47 -29.52 -39.25 -3.85
CA PRO A 47 -29.38 -39.86 -5.16
C PRO A 47 -29.43 -38.87 -6.35
N HIS A 48 -28.83 -39.36 -7.43
CA HIS A 48 -28.70 -38.91 -8.82
C HIS A 48 -29.66 -37.85 -9.41
N GLY A 49 -29.04 -36.99 -10.22
CA GLY A 49 -29.38 -36.88 -11.65
C GLY A 49 -30.30 -35.72 -12.08
N VAL A 50 -30.01 -35.26 -13.30
CA VAL A 50 -30.72 -34.35 -14.22
C VAL A 50 -30.66 -32.83 -13.99
N THR A 51 -30.10 -32.18 -15.01
CA THR A 51 -29.95 -30.75 -15.31
C THR A 51 -31.27 -29.98 -15.28
N PRO A 52 -31.19 -28.66 -15.02
CA PRO A 52 -31.97 -27.73 -15.82
C PRO A 52 -31.12 -26.62 -16.44
N THR A 53 -31.46 -26.39 -17.69
CA THR A 53 -31.21 -25.26 -18.58
C THR A 53 -31.41 -23.90 -17.89
N GLY A 54 -30.49 -22.97 -18.13
CA GLY A 54 -30.63 -21.57 -17.75
C GLY A 54 -29.34 -20.81 -18.04
N ALA A 55 -29.32 -20.07 -19.14
CA ALA A 55 -28.31 -19.04 -19.38
C ALA A 55 -28.44 -17.93 -18.32
N GLU A 56 -27.38 -17.14 -18.19
CA GLU A 56 -27.38 -15.84 -17.48
C GLU A 56 -27.16 -15.92 -15.96
N ASP A 57 -25.95 -16.26 -15.54
CA ASP A 57 -25.13 -15.39 -14.68
C ASP A 57 -23.74 -16.05 -14.52
N GLN A 58 -22.84 -15.80 -15.47
CA GLN A 58 -21.42 -15.98 -15.19
C GLN A 58 -20.98 -14.76 -14.39
N VAL A 59 -21.36 -14.73 -13.11
CA VAL A 59 -20.61 -13.96 -12.12
C VAL A 59 -19.22 -14.58 -12.18
N ALA A 60 -18.29 -13.88 -12.85
CA ALA A 60 -16.88 -14.23 -12.83
C ALA A 60 -16.49 -14.27 -11.35
N LEU A 61 -16.44 -15.47 -10.79
CA LEU A 61 -15.98 -15.72 -9.45
C LEU A 61 -14.51 -15.31 -9.47
N ALA A 62 -14.22 -14.08 -9.05
CA ALA A 62 -12.87 -13.62 -8.84
C ALA A 62 -12.21 -14.63 -7.91
N ASN A 63 -11.25 -15.39 -8.45
CA ASN A 63 -10.51 -16.38 -7.67
C ASN A 63 -9.78 -15.63 -6.55
N PRO A 64 -9.92 -16.05 -5.28
CA PRO A 64 -9.21 -15.43 -4.18
C PRO A 64 -7.74 -15.90 -4.21
N HIS A 65 -6.87 -14.90 -4.36
CA HIS A 65 -5.46 -14.73 -3.97
C HIS A 65 -4.53 -15.94 -3.83
N GLY A 66 -3.34 -15.81 -4.43
CA GLY A 66 -2.11 -16.42 -3.92
C GLY A 66 -1.55 -17.53 -4.79
N GLY A 67 -1.28 -17.23 -6.07
CA GLY A 67 -0.53 -18.13 -6.95
C GLY A 67 0.91 -17.67 -7.04
N THR A 68 1.85 -18.43 -6.46
CA THR A 68 3.29 -18.27 -6.72
C THR A 68 3.53 -18.50 -8.22
N GLY A 69 3.49 -17.42 -9.01
CA GLY A 69 3.52 -17.46 -10.48
C GLY A 69 2.33 -16.77 -11.17
N GLU A 70 1.66 -15.80 -10.52
CA GLU A 70 0.69 -14.93 -11.19
C GLU A 70 1.37 -14.22 -12.36
N GLU A 71 0.90 -14.51 -13.58
CA GLU A 71 1.27 -13.70 -14.73
C GLU A 71 0.83 -12.25 -14.47
N PRO A 72 1.67 -11.26 -14.80
CA PRO A 72 1.32 -9.86 -14.61
C PRO A 72 -0.02 -9.57 -15.28
N GLY A 73 -0.89 -8.86 -14.56
CA GLY A 73 -2.17 -8.45 -15.09
C GLY A 73 -2.00 -7.40 -16.19
N GLU A 74 -3.12 -7.05 -16.85
CA GLU A 74 -3.12 -5.86 -17.70
C GLU A 74 -2.82 -4.62 -16.84
N PRO A 75 -1.82 -3.80 -17.21
CA PRO A 75 -1.47 -2.61 -16.45
C PRO A 75 -2.63 -1.61 -16.49
N LEU A 76 -2.96 -1.09 -15.32
CA LEU A 76 -4.02 -0.10 -15.13
C LEU A 76 -3.43 1.30 -14.97
N TYR A 77 -2.23 1.37 -14.41
CA TYR A 77 -1.47 2.60 -14.24
C TYR A 77 -0.02 2.29 -14.57
N GLY A 78 0.67 3.24 -15.20
CA GLY A 78 2.08 3.07 -15.51
C GLY A 78 2.71 4.37 -15.94
N GLY A 79 4.04 4.36 -15.98
CA GLY A 79 4.81 5.54 -16.36
C GLY A 79 6.24 5.50 -15.87
N THR A 80 6.83 6.67 -15.82
CA THR A 80 8.21 6.90 -15.38
C THR A 80 8.21 7.82 -14.17
N LEU A 81 8.91 7.40 -13.12
CA LEU A 81 9.23 8.22 -11.97
C LEU A 81 10.65 8.77 -12.12
N LEU A 82 10.78 10.09 -12.03
CA LEU A 82 12.04 10.82 -12.00
C LEU A 82 12.45 11.07 -10.55
N LEU A 83 13.64 10.62 -10.18
CA LEU A 83 14.23 10.76 -8.86
C LEU A 83 15.33 11.81 -8.91
N GLU A 84 15.15 12.91 -8.18
CA GLU A 84 16.02 14.09 -8.24
C GLU A 84 16.73 14.38 -6.92
N GLY A 85 17.78 15.21 -7.01
CA GLY A 85 18.55 15.67 -5.85
C GLY A 85 19.27 14.51 -5.18
N SER A 86 19.17 14.42 -3.84
CA SER A 86 19.83 13.32 -3.11
C SER A 86 19.33 11.93 -3.51
N LEU A 87 18.09 11.79 -4.03
CA LEU A 87 17.57 10.52 -4.53
C LEU A 87 18.25 10.04 -5.81
N ALA A 88 18.78 10.96 -6.64
CA ALA A 88 19.52 10.60 -7.85
C ALA A 88 20.81 9.83 -7.53
N THR A 89 21.30 9.92 -6.29
CA THR A 89 22.55 9.28 -5.84
C THR A 89 22.36 8.25 -4.73
N ALA A 90 21.13 8.08 -4.22
CA ALA A 90 20.87 7.17 -3.11
C ALA A 90 21.06 5.71 -3.52
N GLU A 91 21.80 4.96 -2.70
CA GLU A 91 22.16 3.56 -2.94
C GLU A 91 21.17 2.57 -2.32
N THR A 92 20.42 3.01 -1.29
CA THR A 92 19.49 2.19 -0.53
C THR A 92 18.17 2.92 -0.32
N GLY A 93 17.10 2.14 -0.13
CA GLY A 93 15.77 2.64 0.18
C GLY A 93 14.70 2.03 -0.72
N GLY A 94 13.46 2.08 -0.25
CA GLY A 94 12.29 1.60 -0.97
C GLY A 94 11.51 2.74 -1.61
N ILE A 95 10.99 2.48 -2.81
CA ILE A 95 10.03 3.35 -3.49
C ILE A 95 8.68 2.63 -3.49
N PHE A 96 7.65 3.30 -3.01
CA PHE A 96 6.29 2.78 -2.95
C PHE A 96 5.42 3.57 -3.91
N ILE A 97 4.80 2.88 -4.86
CA ILE A 97 3.74 3.42 -5.71
C ILE A 97 2.41 2.94 -5.14
N ILE A 98 1.59 3.87 -4.66
CA ILE A 98 0.37 3.58 -3.88
C ILE A 98 -0.82 4.22 -4.58
N GLY A 99 -1.82 3.41 -4.93
CA GLY A 99 -3.11 3.88 -5.42
C GLY A 99 -4.14 3.97 -4.30
N ARG A 100 -4.69 5.17 -4.05
CA ARG A 100 -5.76 5.41 -3.08
C ARG A 100 -7.03 5.87 -3.81
N GLN A 101 -8.20 5.42 -3.35
CA GLN A 101 -9.46 5.99 -3.85
C GLN A 101 -9.56 7.47 -3.46
N VAL A 102 -9.94 8.33 -4.42
CA VAL A 102 -9.98 9.80 -4.21
C VAL A 102 -10.95 10.20 -3.09
N GLU A 103 -12.14 9.60 -3.04
CA GLU A 103 -13.17 9.99 -2.07
C GLU A 103 -12.97 9.38 -0.68
N SER A 104 -12.60 8.09 -0.62
CA SER A 104 -12.53 7.35 0.63
C SER A 104 -11.12 7.33 1.24
N GLY A 105 -10.09 7.65 0.46
CA GLY A 105 -8.68 7.52 0.84
C GLY A 105 -8.24 6.07 1.03
N VAL A 106 -9.09 5.09 0.71
CA VAL A 106 -8.80 3.67 0.91
C VAL A 106 -7.67 3.24 0.00
N LEU A 107 -6.62 2.68 0.61
CA LEU A 107 -5.50 2.08 -0.10
C LEU A 107 -6.01 0.88 -0.91
N THR A 108 -5.81 0.95 -2.22
CA THR A 108 -6.34 -0.03 -3.17
C THR A 108 -5.23 -0.82 -3.83
N LEU A 109 -4.19 -0.13 -4.31
CA LEU A 109 -3.05 -0.73 -4.99
C LEU A 109 -1.76 -0.34 -4.27
N VAL A 110 -0.81 -1.27 -4.17
CA VAL A 110 0.55 -0.96 -3.71
C VAL A 110 1.57 -1.82 -4.42
N ARG A 111 2.64 -1.17 -4.89
CA ARG A 111 3.83 -1.86 -5.36
C ARG A 111 5.07 -1.22 -4.74
N LYS A 112 5.99 -2.09 -4.32
CA LYS A 112 7.31 -1.70 -3.82
C LYS A 112 8.35 -1.93 -4.91
N TYR A 113 9.26 -0.99 -5.03
CA TYR A 113 10.51 -1.06 -5.77
C TYR A 113 11.68 -0.77 -4.84
N GLU A 114 12.85 -1.28 -5.17
CA GLU A 114 14.10 -0.85 -4.56
C GLU A 114 14.69 0.30 -5.38
N ILE A 115 15.33 1.28 -4.74
CA ILE A 115 15.95 2.41 -5.45
C ILE A 115 17.02 1.96 -6.45
N ALA A 116 17.63 0.80 -6.22
CA ALA A 116 18.59 0.17 -7.12
C ALA A 116 17.99 -0.21 -8.49
N GLU A 117 16.67 -0.35 -8.60
CA GLU A 117 15.98 -0.63 -9.86
C GLU A 117 15.88 0.59 -10.78
N ALA A 118 16.05 1.81 -10.24
CA ALA A 118 16.03 3.04 -11.02
C ALA A 118 17.34 3.21 -11.80
N LEU A 119 17.25 3.53 -13.09
CA LEU A 119 18.40 3.71 -13.98
C LEU A 119 18.82 5.18 -14.05
N PRO A 120 20.12 5.51 -14.09
CA PRO A 120 20.54 6.89 -14.27
C PRO A 120 20.12 7.43 -15.64
N SER A 121 19.74 8.71 -15.70
CA SER A 121 19.59 9.44 -16.96
C SER A 121 20.94 9.60 -17.69
N GLU A 122 20.90 9.97 -18.97
CA GLU A 122 22.11 10.18 -19.78
C GLU A 122 23.06 11.25 -19.19
N ASP A 123 22.50 12.28 -18.55
CA ASP A 123 23.26 13.35 -17.90
C ASP A 123 23.59 13.07 -16.42
N GLY A 124 23.08 11.96 -15.87
CA GLY A 124 23.27 11.56 -14.48
C GLY A 124 22.63 12.49 -13.44
N THR A 125 21.77 13.43 -13.85
CA THR A 125 21.12 14.38 -12.95
C THR A 125 19.91 13.78 -12.23
N VAL A 126 19.30 12.75 -12.83
CA VAL A 126 18.14 12.05 -12.29
C VAL A 126 18.32 10.54 -12.39
N ARG A 127 17.56 9.79 -11.60
CA ARG A 127 17.31 8.36 -11.85
C ARG A 127 15.88 8.16 -12.30
N MET A 128 15.67 7.27 -13.26
CA MET A 128 14.40 6.96 -13.87
C MET A 128 13.97 5.56 -13.44
N LEU A 129 12.78 5.45 -12.85
CA LEU A 129 12.15 4.17 -12.52
C LEU A 129 10.90 4.01 -13.38
N GLU A 130 10.88 2.97 -14.22
CA GLU A 130 9.65 2.55 -14.89
C GLU A 130 8.76 1.79 -13.91
N PHE A 131 7.48 2.14 -13.86
CA PHE A 131 6.53 1.47 -12.99
C PHE A 131 5.26 1.06 -13.70
N SER A 132 4.61 0.04 -13.13
CA SER A 132 3.26 -0.36 -13.49
C SER A 132 2.51 -0.87 -12.27
N LEU A 133 1.22 -0.55 -12.21
CA LEU A 133 0.26 -1.11 -11.26
C LEU A 133 -0.87 -1.78 -12.03
N ASP A 134 -1.23 -2.97 -11.57
CA ASP A 134 -2.32 -3.77 -12.08
C ASP A 134 -3.13 -4.35 -10.91
N ASN A 135 -4.15 -5.15 -11.21
CA ASN A 135 -5.03 -5.76 -10.19
C ASN A 135 -4.31 -6.75 -9.26
N THR A 136 -3.18 -7.32 -9.65
CA THR A 136 -2.38 -8.23 -8.81
C THR A 136 -1.72 -7.50 -7.65
N HIS A 137 -1.58 -6.18 -7.76
CA HIS A 137 -1.05 -5.29 -6.71
C HIS A 137 -2.11 -4.84 -5.69
N GLY A 138 -3.30 -5.45 -5.73
CA GLY A 138 -4.43 -5.11 -4.88
C GLY A 138 -4.27 -5.55 -3.42
N MET A 139 -4.53 -4.64 -2.47
CA MET A 139 -4.55 -4.95 -1.05
C MET A 139 -5.98 -5.33 -0.61
N GLY A 140 -6.17 -6.57 -0.12
CA GLY A 140 -7.38 -6.96 0.62
C GLY A 140 -8.45 -7.74 -0.14
N GLY A 141 -8.10 -8.58 -1.12
CA GLY A 141 -9.06 -9.48 -1.81
C GLY A 141 -10.08 -8.76 -2.69
N ALA A 142 -10.09 -7.44 -2.63
CA ALA A 142 -10.99 -6.62 -3.39
C ALA A 142 -10.32 -6.35 -4.74
N SER A 143 -10.81 -7.03 -5.77
CA SER A 143 -11.22 -6.36 -7.00
C SER A 143 -12.28 -5.29 -6.65
N ALA A 144 -12.00 -4.40 -5.69
CA ALA A 144 -12.81 -3.24 -5.39
C ALA A 144 -12.87 -2.52 -6.71
N ALA A 145 -14.07 -2.43 -7.28
CA ALA A 145 -14.32 -1.80 -8.57
C ALA A 145 -13.42 -0.56 -8.63
N LEU A 146 -12.36 -0.65 -9.45
CA LEU A 146 -11.34 0.37 -9.43
C LEU A 146 -12.04 1.66 -9.79
N ALA A 147 -11.92 2.64 -8.91
CA ALA A 147 -12.51 3.92 -9.14
C ALA A 147 -12.00 4.44 -10.49
N GLN A 148 -12.84 5.14 -11.24
CA GLN A 148 -12.44 5.70 -12.54
C GLN A 148 -11.20 6.58 -12.40
N GLU A 149 -10.99 7.15 -11.21
CA GLU A 149 -9.80 7.89 -10.82
C GLU A 149 -9.28 7.41 -9.46
N ILE A 150 -7.96 7.44 -9.30
CA ILE A 150 -7.28 7.22 -8.02
C ILE A 150 -6.33 8.39 -7.73
N GLN A 151 -6.03 8.61 -6.46
CA GLN A 151 -4.84 9.35 -6.06
C GLN A 151 -3.65 8.39 -6.09
N LEU A 152 -2.76 8.58 -7.05
CA LEU A 152 -1.48 7.91 -7.11
C LEU A 152 -0.49 8.68 -6.22
N VAL A 153 0.10 7.98 -5.27
CA VAL A 153 1.06 8.50 -4.31
C VAL A 153 2.37 7.76 -4.53
N VAL A 154 3.44 8.51 -4.74
CA VAL A 154 4.79 7.98 -4.84
C VAL A 154 5.55 8.40 -3.61
N ARG A 155 6.14 7.43 -2.91
CA ARG A 155 6.86 7.69 -1.66
C ARG A 155 8.19 6.98 -1.66
N PHE A 156 9.25 7.69 -1.34
CA PHE A 156 10.54 7.12 -0.99
C PHE A 156 10.66 6.96 0.52
N ASP A 157 11.28 5.85 0.92
CA ASP A 157 11.56 5.50 2.30
C ASP A 157 13.03 5.01 2.42
N PRO A 158 13.89 5.71 3.18
CA PRO A 158 15.32 5.39 3.23
C PRO A 158 15.62 4.07 3.92
N ASP A 159 14.84 3.67 4.94
CA ASP A 159 15.04 2.41 5.66
C ASP A 159 14.08 1.31 5.19
N GLY A 160 13.11 1.67 4.36
CA GLY A 160 12.10 0.76 3.85
C GLY A 160 11.11 0.29 4.93
N LEU A 161 11.11 0.96 6.09
CA LEU A 161 10.23 0.69 7.21
C LEU A 161 9.11 1.71 7.21
N VAL A 162 7.89 1.26 6.90
CA VAL A 162 6.68 2.11 6.82
C VAL A 162 6.40 2.94 8.09
N GLU A 163 6.94 2.53 9.24
CA GLU A 163 6.79 3.22 10.52
C GLU A 163 7.76 4.39 10.72
N SER A 164 8.95 4.31 10.12
CA SER A 164 9.90 5.42 10.13
C SER A 164 9.31 6.50 9.22
N LYS A 165 9.24 7.74 9.70
CA LYS A 165 8.82 8.89 8.87
C LYS A 165 10.00 9.81 8.55
N GLU A 166 11.18 9.47 9.04
CA GLU A 166 12.37 10.30 8.93
C GLU A 166 12.99 10.11 7.55
N GLY A 167 13.22 11.22 6.83
CA GLY A 167 13.78 11.18 5.48
C GLY A 167 12.82 10.65 4.40
N GLN A 168 11.56 10.35 4.74
CA GLN A 168 10.54 10.05 3.74
C GLN A 168 10.23 11.30 2.92
N VAL A 169 10.08 11.11 1.61
CA VAL A 169 9.56 12.10 0.68
C VAL A 169 8.41 11.50 -0.10
N GLU A 170 7.39 12.29 -0.36
CA GLU A 170 6.14 11.85 -0.98
C GLU A 170 5.66 12.90 -1.98
N GLU A 171 5.16 12.43 -3.13
CA GLU A 171 4.47 13.23 -4.14
C GLU A 171 3.16 12.52 -4.51
N SER A 172 2.12 13.26 -4.92
CA SER A 172 0.86 12.64 -5.31
C SER A 172 0.14 13.36 -6.44
N GLN A 173 -0.57 12.59 -7.26
CA GLN A 173 -1.36 13.08 -8.38
C GLN A 173 -2.67 12.27 -8.49
N VAL A 174 -3.76 12.92 -8.88
CA VAL A 174 -5.00 12.22 -9.26
C VAL A 174 -4.90 11.80 -10.71
N VAL A 175 -5.15 10.52 -10.98
CA VAL A 175 -4.98 9.91 -12.31
C VAL A 175 -6.17 9.02 -12.65
N ALA A 176 -6.54 9.00 -13.93
CA ALA A 176 -7.60 8.14 -14.44
C ALA A 176 -7.10 6.70 -14.64
N THR A 177 -7.99 5.72 -14.45
CA THR A 177 -7.70 4.32 -14.79
C THR A 177 -7.32 4.19 -16.26
N GLY A 178 -6.27 3.44 -16.55
CA GLY A 178 -5.74 3.21 -17.91
C GLY A 178 -4.67 4.22 -18.34
N THR A 179 -4.23 5.12 -17.46
CA THR A 179 -3.14 6.06 -17.77
C THR A 179 -1.78 5.35 -17.62
N LEU A 180 -1.08 5.13 -18.74
CA LEU A 180 0.14 4.31 -18.79
C LEU A 180 1.42 5.09 -19.16
N ASP A 181 1.29 6.38 -19.41
CA ASP A 181 2.34 7.31 -19.82
C ASP A 181 2.54 8.42 -18.79
N LEU A 182 2.35 8.10 -17.50
CA LEU A 182 2.56 9.05 -16.42
C LEU A 182 4.03 9.45 -16.31
N GLU A 183 4.27 10.74 -16.07
CA GLU A 183 5.57 11.24 -15.63
C GLU A 183 5.37 11.90 -14.26
N MET A 184 6.08 11.39 -13.26
CA MET A 184 6.04 11.92 -11.90
C MET A 184 7.46 12.22 -11.44
N THR A 185 7.62 13.24 -10.60
CA THR A 185 8.92 13.63 -10.05
C THR A 185 8.89 13.53 -8.53
N LEU A 186 9.91 12.88 -7.97
CA LEU A 186 10.17 12.86 -6.54
C LEU A 186 11.54 13.47 -6.28
N SER A 187 11.57 14.57 -5.54
CA SER A 187 12.80 15.33 -5.26
C SER A 187 13.08 15.34 -3.77
N ALA A 188 14.34 15.10 -3.39
CA ALA A 188 14.82 15.31 -2.02
C ALA A 188 15.98 16.32 -2.03
N GLY A 189 16.05 17.16 -0.99
CA GLY A 189 17.09 18.18 -0.87
C GLY A 189 18.50 17.61 -0.66
N ASP A 190 19.50 18.47 -0.88
CA ASP A 190 20.93 18.24 -0.62
C ASP A 190 21.35 18.58 0.82
#